data_AF-A0AA36I9C3-F1
#
_entry.id   AF-A0AA36I9C3-F1
#
_cell.length_a   1.000
_cell.length_b   1.000
_cell.length_c   1.000
_cell.angle_alpha   90.00
_cell.angle_beta   90.00
_cell.angle_gamma   90.00
#
_symmetry.space_group_name_H-M   'P 1'
#
loop_
_entity.id
_entity.type
_entity.pdbx_description
1 polymer ?
#
loop_
_entity_poly.entity_id
_entity_poly.type
_entity_poly.pdbx_seq_one_letter_code
_entity_poly.pdbx_strand_id
1 'polypeptide(L)'
;MALAYPLQLGLAYLLMAGYLMRTLFVSMNLPGAVGVLFAGWMFTFFMQPGILDGRDDFQECAFFLVLLTAGFEISMDNLTLPNVAIGLLPSSCELAGLALYAWKFFGYGPIQSLVLGTVLAGLADGIVIPKMMEFEERADKEGGLRRPMHRLTRLVLIAAPME
;
A
#
# COMPACT_ATOMS: atom_id res chain seq x y z
N MET A 1 -22.33 -9.33 27.08
CA MET A 1 -21.63 -10.54 27.56
C MET A 1 -20.30 -10.59 26.83
N ALA A 2 -19.22 -10.06 27.44
CA ALA A 2 -17.90 -10.13 26.83
C ALA A 2 -17.45 -11.60 26.92
N LEU A 3 -17.27 -12.26 25.78
CA LEU A 3 -16.63 -13.58 25.78
C LEU A 3 -15.19 -13.38 26.25
N ALA A 4 -14.86 -13.93 27.42
CA ALA A 4 -13.48 -13.99 27.90
C ALA A 4 -12.76 -15.11 27.13
N TYR A 5 -12.16 -14.78 26.00
CA TYR A 5 -11.32 -15.69 25.21
C TYR A 5 -9.85 -15.31 25.35
N PRO A 6 -8.91 -16.27 25.22
CA PRO A 6 -7.48 -15.97 25.21
C PRO A 6 -7.13 -15.07 24.01
N LEU A 7 -6.17 -14.16 24.20
CA LEU A 7 -5.75 -13.14 23.23
C LEU A 7 -5.51 -13.71 21.83
N GLN A 8 -4.80 -14.85 21.77
CA GLN A 8 -4.44 -15.57 20.54
C GLN A 8 -5.67 -15.96 19.72
N LEU A 9 -6.75 -16.39 20.38
CA LEU A 9 -7.98 -16.81 19.73
C LEU A 9 -8.73 -15.59 19.17
N GLY A 10 -8.67 -14.45 19.87
CA GLY A 10 -9.19 -13.17 19.38
C GLY A 10 -8.53 -12.72 18.08
N LEU A 11 -7.21 -12.79 18.03
CA LEU A 11 -6.42 -12.47 16.84
C LEU A 11 -6.71 -13.45 15.69
N ALA A 12 -6.83 -14.74 15.99
CA ALA A 12 -7.23 -15.74 14.99
C ALA A 12 -8.61 -15.44 14.39
N TYR A 13 -9.61 -15.08 15.22
CA TYR A 13 -10.92 -14.68 14.73
C TYR A 13 -10.88 -13.39 13.89
N LEU A 14 -10.06 -12.41 14.28
CA LEU A 14 -9.91 -11.17 13.54
C LEU A 14 -9.31 -11.41 12.15
N LEU A 15 -8.27 -12.24 12.05
CA LEU A 15 -7.68 -12.64 10.77
C LEU A 15 -8.65 -13.44 9.90
N MET A 16 -9.33 -14.42 10.50
CA MET A 16 -10.28 -15.29 9.78
C MET A 16 -11.48 -14.49 9.26
N ALA A 17 -12.04 -13.58 10.08
CA ALA A 17 -13.12 -12.70 9.68
C ALA A 17 -12.68 -11.72 8.56
N GLY A 18 -11.47 -11.16 8.67
CA GLY A 18 -10.89 -10.30 7.64
C GLY A 18 -10.74 -11.03 6.30
N TYR A 19 -10.21 -12.26 6.32
CA TYR A 19 -10.07 -13.09 5.12
C TYR A 19 -11.43 -13.47 4.51
N LEU A 20 -12.40 -13.83 5.34
CA LEU A 20 -13.75 -14.18 4.88
C LEU A 20 -14.46 -12.98 4.26
N MET A 21 -14.35 -11.79 4.85
CA MET A 21 -14.91 -10.57 4.24
C MET A 21 -14.18 -10.16 2.98
N ARG A 22 -12.85 -10.33 2.91
CA ARG A 22 -12.09 -10.11 1.68
C ARG A 22 -12.63 -10.96 0.54
N THR A 23 -12.78 -12.27 0.78
CA THR A 23 -13.27 -13.21 -0.25
C THR A 23 -14.70 -12.93 -0.65
N LEU A 24 -15.58 -12.57 0.30
CA LEU A 24 -16.95 -12.15 0.02
C LEU A 24 -17.01 -10.89 -0.85
N PHE A 25 -16.23 -9.85 -0.52
CA PHE A 25 -16.21 -8.61 -1.29
C PHE A 25 -15.64 -8.81 -2.69
N VAL A 26 -14.57 -9.59 -2.82
CA VAL A 26 -14.00 -9.94 -4.13
C VAL A 26 -15.02 -10.72 -4.97
N SER A 27 -15.79 -11.64 -4.38
CA SER A 27 -16.88 -12.34 -5.09
C SER A 27 -17.99 -11.41 -5.58
N MET A 28 -18.16 -10.25 -4.95
CA MET A 28 -19.11 -9.22 -5.38
C MET A 28 -18.52 -8.20 -6.36
N ASN A 29 -17.29 -8.41 -6.84
CA ASN A 29 -16.50 -7.46 -7.65
C ASN A 29 -16.14 -6.15 -6.92
N LEU A 30 -16.04 -6.18 -5.59
CA LEU A 30 -15.53 -5.04 -4.80
C LEU A 30 -14.05 -5.24 -4.44
N PRO A 31 -13.28 -4.15 -4.22
CA PRO A 31 -11.90 -4.25 -3.75
C PRO A 31 -11.84 -4.96 -2.40
N GLY A 32 -11.07 -6.05 -2.32
CA GLY A 32 -10.97 -6.86 -1.10
C GLY A 32 -10.51 -6.08 0.14
N ALA A 33 -9.71 -5.02 -0.04
CA ALA A 33 -9.30 -4.13 1.04
C ALA A 33 -10.50 -3.48 1.77
N VAL A 34 -11.56 -3.11 1.03
CA VAL A 34 -12.79 -2.56 1.62
C VAL A 34 -13.46 -3.60 2.52
N GLY A 35 -13.48 -4.87 2.08
CA GLY A 35 -14.01 -5.98 2.90
C GLY A 35 -13.22 -6.18 4.19
N VAL A 36 -11.89 -6.12 4.13
CA VAL A 36 -11.02 -6.22 5.33
C VAL A 36 -11.26 -5.05 6.29
N LEU A 37 -11.37 -3.81 5.78
CA LEU A 37 -11.69 -2.63 6.60
C LEU A 37 -13.08 -2.75 7.25
N PHE A 38 -14.06 -3.20 6.49
CA PHE A 38 -15.42 -3.43 6.99
C PHE A 38 -15.44 -4.50 8.10
N ALA A 39 -14.68 -5.58 7.94
CA ALA A 39 -14.52 -6.59 8.97
C ALA A 39 -13.96 -6.00 10.26
N GLY A 40 -12.89 -5.18 10.19
CA GLY A 40 -12.31 -4.51 11.34
C GLY A 40 -13.26 -3.54 12.04
N TRP A 41 -14.01 -2.74 11.27
CA TRP A 41 -15.04 -1.85 11.81
C TRP A 41 -16.13 -2.65 12.54
N MET A 42 -16.62 -3.73 11.92
CA MET A 42 -17.61 -4.61 12.53
C MET A 42 -17.08 -5.30 13.80
N PHE A 43 -15.81 -5.70 13.80
CA PHE A 43 -15.17 -6.38 14.94
C PHE A 43 -15.06 -5.49 16.18
N THR A 44 -14.96 -4.16 15.99
CA THR A 44 -14.93 -3.17 17.08
C THR A 44 -16.10 -3.32 18.06
N PHE A 45 -17.29 -3.71 17.58
CA PHE A 45 -18.48 -3.87 18.41
C PHE A 45 -18.47 -5.15 19.28
N PHE A 46 -17.62 -6.13 18.95
CA PHE A 46 -17.54 -7.43 19.61
C PHE A 46 -16.21 -7.66 20.35
N MET A 47 -15.30 -6.67 20.29
CA MET A 47 -13.92 -6.79 20.77
C MET A 47 -13.82 -6.62 22.29
N GLN A 48 -13.00 -7.44 22.94
CA GLN A 48 -12.53 -7.16 24.30
C GLN A 48 -11.33 -6.17 24.25
N PRO A 49 -11.17 -5.27 25.23
CA PRO A 49 -10.13 -4.23 25.21
C PRO A 49 -8.71 -4.79 25.01
N GLY A 50 -8.43 -5.98 25.57
CA GLY A 50 -7.10 -6.59 25.53
C GLY A 50 -6.63 -7.08 24.16
N ILE A 51 -7.48 -7.16 23.13
CA ILE A 51 -6.96 -7.55 21.78
C ILE A 51 -6.01 -6.47 21.23
N LEU A 52 -6.21 -5.22 21.61
CA LEU A 52 -5.33 -4.13 21.17
C LEU A 52 -3.91 -4.25 21.75
N ASP A 53 -3.73 -4.97 22.86
CA ASP A 53 -2.41 -5.19 23.47
C ASP A 53 -1.50 -6.03 22.56
N GLY A 54 -2.07 -6.93 21.75
CA GLY A 54 -1.32 -7.73 20.77
C GLY A 54 -1.11 -7.05 19.42
N ARG A 55 -1.59 -5.80 19.24
CA ARG A 55 -1.50 -5.08 17.97
C ARG A 55 -0.05 -4.82 17.56
N ASP A 56 0.76 -4.35 18.49
CA ASP A 56 2.11 -3.88 18.19
C ASP A 56 2.98 -5.05 17.70
N ASP A 57 2.94 -6.19 18.39
CA ASP A 57 3.61 -7.43 17.97
C ASP A 57 3.15 -7.90 16.59
N PHE A 58 1.84 -7.81 16.31
CA PHE A 58 1.28 -8.20 15.01
C PHE A 58 1.68 -7.26 13.89
N GLN A 59 1.71 -5.95 14.15
CA GLN A 59 2.14 -4.94 13.18
C GLN A 59 3.62 -5.09 12.88
N GLU A 60 4.46 -5.33 13.88
CA GLU A 60 5.89 -5.60 13.70
C GLU A 60 6.12 -6.86 12.86
N CYS A 61 5.47 -7.97 13.19
CA CYS A 61 5.56 -9.21 12.40
C CYS A 61 5.05 -9.00 10.96
N ALA A 62 3.97 -8.27 10.77
CA ALA A 62 3.40 -8.01 9.45
C ALA A 62 4.34 -7.14 8.60
N PHE A 63 4.88 -6.06 9.15
CA PHE A 63 5.85 -5.22 8.43
C PHE A 63 7.12 -6.00 8.12
N PHE A 64 7.62 -6.83 9.04
CA PHE A 64 8.75 -7.70 8.77
C PHE A 64 8.50 -8.64 7.59
N LEU A 65 7.32 -9.30 7.53
CA LEU A 65 6.96 -10.18 6.42
C LEU A 65 6.81 -9.44 5.09
N VAL A 66 6.19 -8.26 5.09
CA VAL A 66 6.03 -7.42 3.88
C VAL A 66 7.39 -6.97 3.36
N LEU A 67 8.28 -6.49 4.23
CA LEU A 67 9.63 -6.08 3.85
C LEU A 67 10.48 -7.25 3.37
N LEU A 68 10.35 -8.42 4.00
CA LEU A 68 11.03 -9.64 3.56
C LEU A 68 10.57 -10.07 2.17
N THR A 69 9.26 -10.04 1.92
CA THR A 69 8.68 -10.41 0.63
C THR A 69 9.13 -9.44 -0.46
N ALA A 70 9.02 -8.12 -0.20
CA ALA A 70 9.49 -7.10 -1.12
C ALA A 70 11.00 -7.22 -1.40
N GLY A 71 11.81 -7.55 -0.37
CA GLY A 71 13.23 -7.79 -0.52
C GLY A 71 13.58 -8.99 -1.40
N PHE A 72 12.77 -10.06 -1.37
CA PHE A 72 12.94 -11.23 -2.23
C PHE A 72 12.38 -11.05 -3.65
N GLU A 73 11.42 -10.16 -3.84
CA GLU A 73 10.83 -9.84 -5.15
C GLU A 73 11.74 -8.93 -5.99
N ILE A 74 12.70 -8.24 -5.36
CA ILE A 74 13.66 -7.37 -6.04
C ILE A 74 14.70 -8.17 -6.84
N SER A 75 14.83 -7.86 -8.13
CA SER A 75 15.90 -8.36 -9.00
C SER A 75 17.16 -7.49 -8.91
N MET A 76 18.32 -8.11 -8.72
CA MET A 76 19.61 -7.41 -8.60
C MET A 76 20.02 -6.66 -9.87
N ASP A 77 19.57 -7.13 -11.04
CA ASP A 77 19.89 -6.52 -12.32
C ASP A 77 19.23 -5.13 -12.48
N ASN A 78 18.15 -4.86 -11.72
CA ASN A 78 17.43 -3.59 -11.76
C ASN A 78 17.95 -2.55 -10.77
N LEU A 79 18.84 -2.94 -9.84
CA LEU A 79 19.41 -2.07 -8.80
C LEU A 79 20.60 -1.25 -9.32
N THR A 80 20.47 -0.70 -10.50
CA THR A 80 21.47 0.23 -11.04
C THR A 80 21.22 1.63 -10.47
N LEU A 81 22.30 2.36 -10.18
CA LEU A 81 22.24 3.76 -9.73
C LEU A 81 21.31 4.66 -10.56
N PRO A 82 21.29 4.60 -11.91
CA PRO A 82 20.33 5.36 -12.70
C PRO A 82 18.88 4.96 -12.42
N ASN A 83 18.55 3.67 -12.30
CA ASN A 83 17.18 3.23 -12.01
C ASN A 83 16.70 3.74 -10.64
N VAL A 84 17.58 3.67 -9.63
CA VAL A 84 17.29 4.22 -8.30
C VAL A 84 17.06 5.73 -8.37
N ALA A 85 17.88 6.47 -9.12
CA ALA A 85 17.73 7.91 -9.26
C ALA A 85 16.43 8.31 -9.96
N ILE A 86 16.01 7.56 -10.99
CA ILE A 86 14.77 7.83 -11.72
C ILE A 86 13.54 7.50 -10.86
N GLY A 87 13.58 6.51 -9.98
CA GLY A 87 12.52 6.25 -8.99
C GLY A 87 12.49 7.26 -7.83
N LEU A 88 13.67 7.70 -7.35
CA LEU A 88 13.79 8.58 -6.20
C LEU A 88 13.28 10.01 -6.48
N LEU A 89 13.53 10.53 -7.68
CA LEU A 89 13.17 11.90 -8.05
C LEU A 89 11.65 12.18 -7.94
N PRO A 90 10.75 11.39 -8.59
CA PRO A 90 9.32 11.59 -8.48
C PRO A 90 8.80 11.31 -7.07
N SER A 91 9.32 10.29 -6.38
CA SER A 91 8.93 9.97 -5.00
C SER A 91 9.24 11.13 -4.03
N SER A 92 10.41 11.75 -4.19
CA SER A 92 10.80 12.93 -3.40
C SER A 92 9.91 14.14 -3.70
N CYS A 93 9.55 14.35 -4.97
CA CYS A 93 8.62 15.40 -5.37
C CYS A 93 7.20 15.15 -4.82
N GLU A 94 6.74 13.90 -4.78
CA GLU A 94 5.43 13.52 -4.24
C GLU A 94 5.36 13.80 -2.74
N LEU A 95 6.37 13.35 -1.98
CA LEU A 95 6.47 13.62 -0.54
C LEU A 95 6.47 15.14 -0.26
N ALA A 96 7.31 15.90 -0.96
CA ALA A 96 7.39 17.34 -0.81
C ALA A 96 6.07 18.02 -1.18
N GLY A 97 5.42 17.58 -2.27
CA GLY A 97 4.12 18.07 -2.72
C GLY A 97 3.02 17.82 -1.69
N LEU A 98 2.93 16.61 -1.14
CA LEU A 98 1.96 16.24 -0.11
C LEU A 98 2.18 17.02 1.19
N ALA A 99 3.44 17.19 1.61
CA ALA A 99 3.78 17.99 2.78
C ALA A 99 3.43 19.48 2.59
N LEU A 100 3.74 20.06 1.43
CA LEU A 100 3.36 21.45 1.11
C LEU A 100 1.84 21.62 1.02
N TYR A 101 1.14 20.63 0.47
CA TYR A 101 -0.32 20.62 0.40
C TYR A 101 -0.93 20.59 1.80
N ALA A 102 -0.46 19.69 2.66
CA ALA A 102 -0.86 19.60 4.06
C ALA A 102 -0.65 20.91 4.82
N TRP A 103 0.54 21.52 4.66
CA TRP A 103 0.85 22.78 5.32
C TRP A 103 -0.06 23.92 4.85
N LYS A 104 -0.25 24.07 3.53
CA LYS A 104 -0.96 25.23 2.97
C LYS A 104 -2.48 25.12 3.04
N PHE A 105 -3.06 23.93 2.89
CA PHE A 105 -4.50 23.74 2.86
C PHE A 105 -5.11 23.35 4.21
N PHE A 106 -4.42 22.53 5.00
CA PHE A 106 -4.94 22.10 6.31
C PHE A 106 -4.44 22.98 7.47
N GLY A 107 -3.48 23.87 7.23
CA GLY A 107 -2.94 24.75 8.27
C GLY A 107 -2.11 24.03 9.33
N TYR A 108 -1.64 22.81 9.03
CA TYR A 108 -0.81 22.03 9.94
C TYR A 108 0.57 22.67 10.12
N GLY A 109 1.21 22.39 11.27
CA GLY A 109 2.61 22.78 11.48
C GLY A 109 3.55 22.07 10.49
N PRO A 110 4.79 22.56 10.31
CA PRO A 110 5.74 22.00 9.34
C PRO A 110 6.05 20.52 9.62
N ILE A 111 6.21 20.14 10.88
CA ILE A 111 6.48 18.75 11.28
C ILE A 111 5.25 17.86 11.03
N GLN A 112 4.06 18.31 11.40
CA GLN A 112 2.81 17.57 11.19
C GLN A 112 2.53 17.34 9.70
N SER A 113 2.80 18.35 8.90
CA SER A 113 2.65 18.29 7.44
C SER A 113 3.63 17.31 6.82
N LEU A 114 4.87 17.28 7.31
CA LEU A 114 5.87 16.32 6.85
C LEU A 114 5.50 14.88 7.24
N VAL A 115 5.00 14.66 8.46
CA VAL A 115 4.49 13.35 8.92
C VAL A 115 3.32 12.88 8.06
N LEU A 116 2.39 13.79 7.74
CA LEU A 116 1.28 13.44 6.85
C LEU A 116 1.77 13.11 5.44
N GLY A 117 2.72 13.90 4.92
CA GLY A 117 3.34 13.67 3.62
C GLY A 117 4.04 12.32 3.51
N THR A 118 4.82 11.92 4.52
CA THR A 118 5.50 10.61 4.53
C THR A 118 4.52 9.45 4.62
N VAL A 119 3.49 9.54 5.46
CA VAL A 119 2.47 8.49 5.59
C VAL A 119 1.70 8.30 4.28
N LEU A 120 1.28 9.40 3.64
CA LEU A 120 0.52 9.32 2.39
C LEU A 120 1.39 8.86 1.22
N ALA A 121 2.63 9.36 1.11
CA ALA A 121 3.56 8.93 0.06
C ALA A 121 3.84 7.42 0.13
N GLY A 122 4.05 6.87 1.34
CA GLY A 122 4.31 5.44 1.51
C GLY A 122 3.09 4.52 1.26
N LEU A 123 1.87 5.05 1.26
CA LEU A 123 0.65 4.28 0.98
C LEU A 123 0.25 4.28 -0.49
N ALA A 124 0.80 5.20 -1.30
CA ALA A 124 0.40 5.40 -2.69
C ALA A 124 0.77 4.19 -3.60
N ASP A 125 1.87 3.51 -3.28
CA ASP A 125 2.44 2.44 -4.10
C ASP A 125 1.47 1.27 -4.34
N GLY A 126 0.60 0.98 -3.36
CA GLY A 126 -0.38 -0.11 -3.44
C GLY A 126 -1.45 0.07 -4.53
N ILE A 127 -1.60 1.27 -5.10
CA ILE A 127 -2.55 1.56 -6.19
C ILE A 127 -1.82 1.73 -7.52
N VAL A 128 -0.61 2.29 -7.47
CA VAL A 128 0.19 2.64 -8.65
C VAL A 128 0.77 1.39 -9.31
N ILE A 129 1.34 0.46 -8.53
CA ILE A 129 2.00 -0.75 -9.04
C ILE A 129 1.04 -1.64 -9.87
N PRO A 130 -0.18 -1.98 -9.39
CA PRO A 130 -1.10 -2.81 -10.18
C PRO A 130 -1.53 -2.13 -11.49
N LYS A 131 -1.65 -0.79 -11.49
CA LYS A 131 -2.00 -0.02 -12.68
C LYS A 131 -0.85 0.03 -13.69
N MET A 132 0.39 0.08 -13.21
CA MET A 132 1.57 -0.02 -14.07
C MET A 132 1.61 -1.35 -14.82
N MET A 133 1.44 -2.46 -14.11
CA MET A 133 1.38 -3.80 -14.73
C MET A 133 0.23 -3.92 -15.73
N GLU A 134 -0.95 -3.35 -15.42
CA GLU A 134 -2.09 -3.31 -16.35
C GLU A 134 -1.77 -2.53 -17.64
N PHE A 135 -1.05 -1.41 -17.55
CA PHE A 135 -0.65 -0.64 -18.72
C PHE A 135 0.36 -1.38 -19.60
N GLU A 136 1.28 -2.11 -18.99
CA GLU A 136 2.23 -2.96 -19.71
C GLU A 136 1.53 -4.12 -20.42
N GLU A 137 0.67 -4.85 -19.72
CA GLU A 137 -0.08 -5.98 -20.30
C GLU A 137 -0.97 -5.53 -21.47
N ARG A 138 -1.56 -4.33 -21.38
CA ARG A 138 -2.30 -3.71 -22.49
C ARG A 138 -1.39 -3.36 -23.67
N ALA A 139 -0.20 -2.81 -23.40
CA ALA A 139 0.76 -2.43 -24.43
C ALA A 139 1.30 -3.65 -25.21
N ASP A 140 1.51 -4.77 -24.52
CA ASP A 140 1.95 -6.02 -25.16
C ASP A 140 0.86 -6.63 -26.05
N LYS A 141 -0.39 -6.67 -25.55
CA LYS A 141 -1.57 -7.17 -26.30
C LYS A 141 -1.91 -6.36 -27.55
N GLU A 142 -1.57 -5.08 -27.60
CA GLU A 142 -1.78 -4.22 -28.78
C GLU A 142 -0.69 -4.36 -29.87
N GLY A 143 0.20 -5.36 -29.75
CA GLY A 143 1.06 -5.83 -30.84
C GLY A 143 2.33 -4.99 -31.06
N GLY A 144 3.04 -4.64 -29.99
CA GLY A 144 4.40 -4.09 -30.06
C GLY A 144 4.52 -2.72 -30.75
N LEU A 145 3.42 -2.10 -31.16
CA LEU A 145 3.36 -0.73 -31.64
C LEU A 145 3.68 0.18 -30.45
N ARG A 146 4.97 0.45 -30.27
CA ARG A 146 5.51 1.57 -29.52
C ARG A 146 4.94 2.86 -30.11
N ARG A 147 3.66 3.16 -29.88
CA ARG A 147 3.15 4.51 -30.04
C ARG A 147 4.11 5.38 -29.25
N PRO A 148 4.67 6.45 -29.83
CA PRO A 148 5.62 7.27 -29.13
C PRO A 148 4.88 7.86 -27.93
N MET A 149 5.05 7.25 -26.77
CA MET A 149 4.56 7.81 -25.52
C MET A 149 5.14 9.20 -25.45
N HIS A 150 4.25 10.17 -25.22
CA HIS A 150 4.60 11.56 -25.05
C HIS A 150 5.75 11.64 -24.03
N ARG A 151 6.71 12.55 -24.21
CA ARG A 151 7.96 12.55 -23.40
C ARG A 151 7.70 12.49 -21.90
N LEU A 152 6.59 13.08 -21.45
CA LEU A 152 6.14 13.08 -20.05
C LEU A 152 5.64 11.70 -19.60
N THR A 153 4.81 11.02 -20.39
CA THR A 153 4.36 9.65 -20.07
C THR A 153 5.53 8.70 -20.05
N ARG A 154 6.51 8.91 -20.95
CA ARG A 154 7.74 8.13 -20.96
C ARG A 154 8.61 8.40 -19.73
N LEU A 155 8.72 9.65 -19.26
CA LEU A 155 9.44 9.96 -18.02
C LEU A 155 8.77 9.36 -16.78
N VAL A 156 7.44 9.37 -16.71
CA VAL A 156 6.68 8.77 -15.61
C VAL A 156 6.75 7.23 -15.63
N LEU A 157 6.70 6.59 -16.80
CA LEU A 157 6.85 5.13 -16.91
C LEU A 157 8.30 4.64 -16.93
N ILE A 158 9.28 5.43 -17.38
CA ILE A 158 10.72 5.08 -17.23
C ILE A 158 11.13 5.16 -15.75
N ALA A 159 10.46 6.00 -14.95
CA ALA A 159 10.62 6.03 -13.49
C ALA A 159 10.02 4.84 -12.74
N ALA A 160 9.33 3.98 -13.46
CA ALA A 160 8.95 2.65 -13.03
C ALA A 160 9.91 1.64 -13.69
N PRO A 161 11.15 1.49 -13.21
CA PRO A 161 11.94 0.35 -13.62
C PRO A 161 11.22 -0.92 -13.19
N MET A 162 10.87 -1.67 -14.24
CA MET A 162 10.41 -3.03 -14.34
C MET A 162 11.18 -4.01 -13.45
N GLU A 163 10.53 -5.13 -13.13
CA GLU A 163 11.13 -6.41 -12.78
C GLU A 163 12.23 -6.87 -13.75
#